data_AF-A0A7Y8I060-F1
#
_entry.id   AF-A0A7Y8I060-F1
#
_cell.length_a   1.000
_cell.length_b   1.000
_cell.length_c   1.000
_cell.angle_alpha   90.00
_cell.angle_beta   90.00
_cell.angle_gamma   90.00
#
_symmetry.space_group_name_H-M   'P 1'
#
loop_
_entity.id
_entity.type
_entity.pdbx_description
1 polymer ?
#
loop_
_entity_poly.entity_id
_entity_poly.type
_entity_poly.pdbx_seq_one_letter_code
_entity_poly.pdbx_strand_id
1 'polypeptide(L)'
;MHRLLSSSRSSRAAVIGLALIGLSGCGGDEEAKAFLLGLAGARVTVYPTVVRTAERITHDTASAEVLADALGKAGAKSVVVSGERLTLSEKTSFNQGAMYRASQRAFAEQVKARKPETEYAAVAEFLVSANGGVGGIHLFVVRADGTRAFGRLLNSHHKEFKAVWPRSNEQAAAVLTAALRNGLQR
;
A
#
# COMPACT_ATOMS: atom_id res chain seq x y z
N MET A 1 65.31 29.99 -14.67
CA MET A 1 64.68 31.10 -13.93
C MET A 1 63.17 30.87 -13.88
N HIS A 2 62.61 30.82 -12.66
CA HIS A 2 61.21 31.05 -12.25
C HIS A 2 60.05 30.33 -12.97
N ARG A 3 59.33 29.40 -12.31
CA ARG A 3 58.06 29.59 -11.52
C ARG A 3 56.90 30.06 -12.42
N LEU A 4 55.73 29.41 -12.49
CA LEU A 4 54.82 29.02 -11.40
C LEU A 4 53.79 27.96 -11.83
N LEU A 5 53.44 27.14 -10.85
CA LEU A 5 52.28 26.26 -10.78
C LEU A 5 50.95 27.03 -10.92
N SER A 6 49.95 26.42 -11.54
CA SER A 6 48.55 26.63 -11.14
C SER A 6 47.77 25.32 -11.29
N SER A 7 47.46 24.73 -10.13
CA SER A 7 46.56 23.61 -9.97
C SER A 7 45.11 24.08 -10.14
N SER A 8 44.34 23.46 -11.03
CA SER A 8 42.88 23.55 -10.99
C SER A 8 42.33 22.37 -10.17
N ARG A 9 41.64 22.73 -9.09
CA ARG A 9 41.06 21.82 -8.09
C ARG A 9 39.74 21.23 -8.60
N SER A 10 39.66 19.91 -8.49
CA SER A 10 38.57 19.14 -7.86
C SER A 10 37.20 19.83 -7.73
N SER A 11 36.20 19.33 -8.45
CA SER A 11 34.79 19.43 -8.05
C SER A 11 34.22 18.02 -7.95
N ARG A 12 34.39 17.41 -6.77
CA ARG A 12 33.57 16.28 -6.35
C ARG A 12 32.23 16.87 -5.90
N ALA A 13 31.19 16.65 -6.69
CA ALA A 13 29.82 16.91 -6.29
C ALA A 13 29.49 16.03 -5.07
N ALA A 14 29.21 16.68 -3.95
CA ALA A 14 28.71 16.02 -2.75
C ALA A 14 27.25 15.60 -2.99
N VAL A 15 27.00 14.31 -3.09
CA VAL A 15 25.65 13.75 -3.02
C VAL A 15 25.25 13.81 -1.55
N ILE A 16 24.48 14.83 -1.18
CA ILE A 16 23.82 14.92 0.13
C ILE A 16 22.66 13.91 0.11
N GLY A 17 22.92 12.71 0.62
CA GLY A 17 21.89 11.73 0.94
C GLY A 17 21.11 12.20 2.16
N LEU A 18 19.98 12.86 1.93
CA LEU A 18 19.05 13.21 3.00
C LEU A 18 18.24 11.96 3.37
N ALA A 19 18.73 11.21 4.35
CA ALA A 19 17.97 10.14 4.99
C ALA A 19 16.89 10.77 5.90
N LEU A 20 15.67 10.92 5.38
CA LEU A 20 14.51 11.28 6.19
C LEU A 20 14.07 10.05 7.00
N ILE A 21 14.58 9.96 8.23
CA ILE A 21 14.07 9.06 9.25
C ILE A 21 12.74 9.64 9.77
N GLY A 22 11.63 9.23 9.14
CA GLY A 22 10.28 9.57 9.58
C GLY A 22 9.83 8.68 10.73
N LEU A 23 9.83 9.24 11.94
CA LEU A 23 9.26 8.65 13.15
C LEU A 23 7.75 8.38 12.99
N SER A 24 7.33 7.26 13.58
CA SER A 24 5.96 6.77 13.61
C SER A 24 5.02 7.67 14.42
N GLY A 25 3.91 8.07 13.80
CA GLY A 25 2.74 8.62 14.51
C GLY A 25 1.85 9.43 13.58
N CYS A 26 0.66 8.91 13.24
CA CYS A 26 -0.36 9.60 12.44
C CYS A 26 0.09 10.13 11.07
N GLY A 27 0.86 9.31 10.35
CA GLY A 27 1.16 9.54 8.95
C GLY A 27 0.01 9.14 8.02
N GLY A 28 -0.84 10.11 7.69
CA GLY A 28 -1.98 9.93 6.79
C GLY A 28 -1.81 10.72 5.50
N ASP A 29 -1.70 12.04 5.60
CA ASP A 29 -1.83 12.92 4.45
C ASP A 29 -0.49 13.13 3.71
N GLU A 30 0.62 13.23 4.43
CA GLU A 30 1.94 13.43 3.81
C GLU A 30 2.44 12.14 3.11
N GLU A 31 2.24 10.96 3.71
CA GLU A 31 2.50 9.69 3.01
C GLU A 31 1.57 9.50 1.82
N ALA A 32 0.30 9.88 1.92
CA ALA A 32 -0.63 9.83 0.79
C ALA A 32 -0.17 10.72 -0.37
N LYS A 33 0.22 11.97 -0.08
CA LYS A 33 0.77 12.90 -1.08
C LYS A 33 2.08 12.39 -1.67
N ALA A 34 3.01 11.91 -0.84
CA ALA A 34 4.29 11.39 -1.31
C ALA A 34 4.10 10.14 -2.18
N PHE A 35 3.18 9.25 -1.79
CA PHE A 35 2.80 8.10 -2.61
C PHE A 35 2.20 8.55 -3.94
N LEU A 36 1.27 9.52 -3.93
CA LEU A 36 0.66 10.07 -5.15
C LEU A 36 1.67 10.66 -6.13
N LEU A 37 2.55 11.52 -5.63
CA LEU A 37 3.61 12.12 -6.43
C LEU A 37 4.53 11.04 -7.02
N GLY A 38 4.82 9.98 -6.24
CA GLY A 38 5.60 8.84 -6.69
C GLY A 38 4.85 7.86 -7.58
N LEU A 39 3.52 7.86 -7.57
CA LEU A 39 2.70 6.93 -8.34
C LEU A 39 2.76 7.26 -9.84
N ALA A 40 2.81 8.55 -10.17
CA ALA A 40 2.99 9.03 -11.53
C ALA A 40 4.31 8.51 -12.11
N GLY A 41 4.24 7.53 -13.02
CA GLY A 41 5.42 6.92 -13.62
C GLY A 41 5.85 5.58 -12.99
N ALA A 42 5.30 5.20 -11.83
CA ALA A 42 5.65 3.95 -11.17
C ALA A 42 4.87 2.75 -11.69
N ARG A 43 5.48 1.57 -11.61
CA ARG A 43 4.84 0.28 -11.83
C ARG A 43 4.45 -0.31 -10.49
N VAL A 44 3.30 -0.96 -10.45
CA VAL A 44 2.76 -1.53 -9.21
C VAL A 44 2.43 -3.01 -9.44
N THR A 45 2.92 -3.88 -8.55
CA THR A 45 2.41 -5.26 -8.43
C THR A 45 1.24 -5.27 -7.45
N VAL A 46 0.08 -5.76 -7.86
CA VAL A 46 -1.08 -5.96 -6.99
C VAL A 46 -1.25 -7.46 -6.74
N TYR A 47 -1.23 -7.86 -5.47
CA TYR A 47 -1.46 -9.24 -5.07
C TYR A 47 -2.96 -9.52 -4.87
N PRO A 48 -3.41 -10.78 -5.00
CA PRO A 48 -4.79 -11.19 -4.71
C PRO A 48 -5.24 -10.70 -3.35
N THR A 49 -6.46 -10.15 -3.28
CA THR A 49 -7.03 -9.62 -2.04
C THR A 49 -7.17 -10.72 -1.02
N VAL A 50 -6.66 -10.50 0.19
CA VAL A 50 -6.73 -11.46 1.29
C VAL A 50 -8.11 -11.34 1.94
N VAL A 51 -8.89 -12.40 1.92
CA VAL A 51 -10.23 -12.43 2.50
C VAL A 51 -10.19 -13.31 3.74
N ARG A 52 -10.35 -12.68 4.91
CA ARG A 52 -10.31 -13.33 6.22
C ARG A 52 -11.70 -13.47 6.78
N THR A 53 -12.09 -14.70 7.09
CA THR A 53 -13.26 -15.02 7.92
C THR A 53 -12.77 -15.50 9.30
N ALA A 54 -13.70 -15.87 10.19
CA ALA A 54 -13.30 -16.48 11.47
C ALA A 54 -12.69 -17.88 11.28
N GLU A 55 -13.05 -18.56 10.20
CA GLU A 55 -12.71 -19.97 9.94
C GLU A 55 -11.50 -20.13 9.01
N ARG A 56 -11.29 -19.19 8.08
CA ARG A 56 -10.26 -19.35 7.05
C ARG A 56 -9.75 -18.03 6.46
N ILE A 57 -8.61 -18.14 5.79
CA ILE A 57 -8.06 -17.12 4.89
C ILE A 57 -8.19 -17.65 3.45
N THR A 58 -8.72 -16.82 2.57
CA THR A 58 -8.84 -17.08 1.13
C THR A 58 -8.31 -15.89 0.33
N HIS A 59 -8.25 -16.02 -0.99
CA HIS A 59 -7.71 -14.99 -1.88
C HIS A 59 -8.70 -14.69 -3.00
N ASP A 60 -8.93 -13.42 -3.26
CA ASP A 60 -9.85 -12.94 -4.28
C ASP A 60 -9.11 -12.11 -5.33
N THR A 61 -8.91 -12.71 -6.50
CA THR A 61 -8.24 -12.07 -7.64
C THR A 61 -9.12 -10.99 -8.26
N ALA A 62 -10.45 -11.15 -8.28
CA ALA A 62 -11.34 -10.16 -8.89
C ALA A 62 -11.27 -8.82 -8.13
N SER A 63 -11.23 -8.87 -6.80
CA SER A 63 -11.03 -7.67 -5.97
C SER A 63 -9.64 -7.03 -6.18
N ALA A 64 -8.62 -7.82 -6.47
CA ALA A 64 -7.28 -7.31 -6.80
C ALA A 64 -7.26 -6.64 -8.19
N GLU A 65 -7.98 -7.16 -9.17
CA GLU A 65 -8.15 -6.52 -10.49
C GLU A 65 -8.85 -5.16 -10.38
N VAL A 66 -9.89 -5.06 -9.53
CA VAL A 66 -10.55 -3.77 -9.25
C VAL A 66 -9.58 -2.77 -8.61
N LEU A 67 -8.76 -3.20 -7.65
CA LEU A 67 -7.71 -2.35 -7.07
C LEU A 67 -6.67 -1.94 -8.11
N ALA A 68 -6.28 -2.85 -9.01
CA ALA A 68 -5.32 -2.57 -10.06
C ALA A 68 -5.84 -1.52 -11.05
N ASP A 69 -7.09 -1.63 -11.49
CA ASP A 69 -7.76 -0.63 -12.32
C ASP A 69 -7.84 0.73 -11.60
N ALA A 70 -8.16 0.74 -10.30
CA ALA A 70 -8.19 1.97 -9.51
C ALA A 70 -6.82 2.65 -9.44
N LEU A 71 -5.73 1.89 -9.27
CA LEU A 71 -4.35 2.41 -9.26
C LEU A 71 -3.90 2.90 -10.65
N GLY A 72 -4.31 2.21 -11.72
CA GLY A 72 -4.09 2.66 -13.09
C GLY A 72 -4.77 4.01 -13.36
N LYS A 73 -6.06 4.13 -12.99
CA LYS A 73 -6.82 5.39 -13.08
C LYS A 73 -6.27 6.51 -12.20
N ALA A 74 -5.55 6.15 -11.14
CA ALA A 74 -4.84 7.08 -10.26
C ALA A 74 -3.49 7.57 -10.81
N GLY A 75 -3.02 7.07 -11.96
CA GLY A 75 -1.82 7.54 -12.63
C GLY A 75 -0.61 6.62 -12.56
N ALA A 76 -0.76 5.38 -12.06
CA ALA A 76 0.30 4.38 -12.17
C ALA A 76 0.65 4.13 -13.65
N LYS A 77 1.94 4.07 -13.98
CA LYS A 77 2.43 3.82 -15.36
C LYS A 77 1.99 2.46 -15.89
N SER A 78 2.05 1.45 -15.02
CA SER A 78 1.52 0.12 -15.31
C SER A 78 1.19 -0.59 -14.01
N VAL A 79 0.16 -1.43 -14.03
CA VAL A 79 -0.21 -2.27 -12.89
C VAL A 79 -0.25 -3.72 -13.33
N VAL A 80 0.40 -4.59 -12.57
CA VAL A 80 0.45 -6.03 -12.82
C VAL A 80 -0.29 -6.73 -11.69
N VAL A 81 -1.29 -7.54 -12.02
CA VAL A 81 -1.95 -8.42 -11.04
C VAL A 81 -1.14 -9.70 -10.94
N SER A 82 -0.61 -9.98 -9.75
CA SER A 82 0.11 -11.22 -9.47
C SER A 82 -0.87 -12.37 -9.23
N GLY A 83 -0.54 -13.57 -9.72
CA GLY A 83 -1.24 -14.80 -9.34
C GLY A 83 -0.78 -15.37 -7.98
N GLU A 84 0.24 -14.76 -7.38
CA GLU A 84 0.88 -15.26 -6.17
C GLU A 84 0.08 -14.89 -4.91
N ARG A 85 -0.14 -15.87 -4.02
CA ARG A 85 -0.96 -15.70 -2.81
C ARG A 85 -0.08 -15.39 -1.60
N LEU A 86 -0.37 -14.28 -0.94
CA LEU A 86 0.34 -13.85 0.27
C LEU A 86 -0.42 -14.26 1.54
N THR A 87 0.32 -14.67 2.56
CA THR A 87 -0.23 -14.94 3.89
C THR A 87 0.08 -13.77 4.79
N LEU A 88 -0.91 -12.95 5.12
CA LEU A 88 -0.72 -11.84 6.07
C LEU A 88 -0.67 -12.37 7.52
N SER A 89 -0.71 -11.49 8.51
CA SER A 89 -0.67 -11.90 9.91
C SER A 89 -1.88 -12.76 10.28
N GLU A 90 -1.70 -13.84 11.02
CA GLU A 90 -2.82 -14.63 11.56
C GLU A 90 -3.51 -13.96 12.77
N LYS A 91 -3.00 -12.82 13.23
CA LYS A 91 -3.53 -12.12 14.39
C LYS A 91 -5.00 -11.74 14.19
N THR A 92 -5.88 -12.36 14.97
CA THR A 92 -7.27 -11.96 15.13
C THR A 92 -7.43 -11.15 16.41
N SER A 93 -8.21 -10.06 16.35
CA SER A 93 -8.45 -9.20 17.51
C SER A 93 -9.67 -8.32 17.27
N PHE A 94 -10.37 -7.93 18.34
CA PHE A 94 -11.37 -6.85 18.26
C PHE A 94 -10.75 -5.49 17.90
N ASN A 95 -9.42 -5.35 18.02
CA ASN A 95 -8.70 -4.15 17.64
C ASN A 95 -8.21 -4.24 16.18
N GLN A 96 -9.03 -3.75 15.24
CA GLN A 96 -8.68 -3.73 13.81
C GLN A 96 -7.39 -2.92 13.54
N GLY A 97 -7.09 -1.87 14.32
CA GLY A 97 -5.83 -1.13 14.18
C GLY A 97 -4.60 -1.97 14.51
N ALA A 98 -4.71 -2.87 15.51
CA ALA A 98 -3.65 -3.82 15.83
C ALA A 98 -3.50 -4.91 14.75
N MET A 99 -4.61 -5.39 14.19
CA MET A 99 -4.61 -6.31 13.05
C MET A 99 -3.96 -5.67 11.83
N TYR A 100 -4.40 -4.47 11.45
CA TYR A 100 -3.85 -3.68 10.36
C TYR A 100 -2.33 -3.55 10.46
N ARG A 101 -1.79 -3.14 11.62
CA ARG A 101 -0.34 -3.00 11.81
C ARG A 101 0.40 -4.34 11.70
N ALA A 102 -0.22 -5.44 12.13
CA ALA A 102 0.37 -6.77 12.03
C ALA A 102 0.38 -7.26 10.58
N SER A 103 -0.75 -7.17 9.87
CA SER A 103 -0.87 -7.50 8.45
C SER A 103 0.07 -6.64 7.59
N GLN A 104 0.18 -5.34 7.86
CA GLN A 104 1.08 -4.45 7.14
C GLN A 104 2.55 -4.87 7.28
N ARG A 105 3.00 -5.24 8.49
CA ARG A 105 4.36 -5.74 8.70
C ARG A 105 4.60 -7.06 7.99
N ALA A 106 3.66 -8.00 8.09
CA ALA A 106 3.75 -9.28 7.39
C ALA A 106 3.81 -9.12 5.87
N PHE A 107 3.08 -8.15 5.32
CA PHE A 107 3.14 -7.80 3.90
C PHE A 107 4.50 -7.21 3.51
N ALA A 108 4.98 -6.22 4.27
CA ALA A 108 6.28 -5.59 4.04
C ALA A 108 7.43 -6.60 3.99
N GLU A 109 7.50 -7.52 4.95
CA GLU A 109 8.53 -8.56 4.98
C GLU A 109 8.43 -9.52 3.79
N GLN A 110 7.22 -9.90 3.38
CA GLN A 110 7.04 -10.73 2.19
C GLN A 110 7.46 -10.03 0.90
N VAL A 111 7.12 -8.75 0.74
CA VAL A 111 7.56 -7.97 -0.43
C VAL A 111 9.08 -7.86 -0.46
N LYS A 112 9.70 -7.55 0.68
CA LYS A 112 11.16 -7.45 0.81
C LYS A 112 11.86 -8.78 0.47
N ALA A 113 11.28 -9.91 0.89
CA ALA A 113 11.81 -11.23 0.58
C ALA A 113 11.68 -11.58 -0.91
N ARG A 114 10.55 -11.21 -1.54
CA ARG A 114 10.23 -11.54 -2.93
C ARG A 114 10.90 -10.62 -3.95
N LYS A 115 11.15 -9.36 -3.57
CA LYS A 115 11.77 -8.34 -4.43
C LYS A 115 11.06 -8.22 -5.80
N PRO A 116 9.78 -7.81 -5.83
CA PRO A 116 9.09 -7.63 -7.09
C PRO A 116 9.85 -6.63 -7.97
N GLU A 117 9.79 -6.82 -9.29
CA GLU A 117 10.47 -5.94 -10.26
C GLU A 117 9.85 -4.54 -10.34
N THR A 118 8.68 -4.35 -9.73
CA THR A 118 7.93 -3.09 -9.72
C THR A 118 8.31 -2.23 -8.52
N GLU A 119 8.20 -0.91 -8.67
CA GLU A 119 8.60 0.06 -7.65
C GLU A 119 7.71 -0.02 -6.39
N TYR A 120 6.43 -0.35 -6.59
CA TYR A 120 5.48 -0.59 -5.50
C TYR A 120 4.85 -1.98 -5.56
N ALA A 121 4.43 -2.44 -4.39
CA ALA A 121 3.60 -3.62 -4.19
C ALA A 121 2.37 -3.23 -3.36
N ALA A 122 1.20 -3.72 -3.75
CA ALA A 122 -0.06 -3.46 -3.07
C ALA A 122 -0.84 -4.74 -2.78
N VAL A 123 -1.54 -4.77 -1.65
CA VAL A 123 -2.52 -5.82 -1.33
C VAL A 123 -3.64 -5.23 -0.48
N ALA A 124 -4.85 -5.70 -0.72
CA ALA A 124 -6.00 -5.43 0.14
C ALA A 124 -6.29 -6.63 1.06
N GLU A 125 -6.82 -6.36 2.25
CA GLU A 125 -7.35 -7.37 3.17
C GLU A 125 -8.80 -7.01 3.54
N PHE A 126 -9.72 -7.96 3.35
CA PHE A 126 -11.11 -7.84 3.76
C PHE A 126 -11.35 -8.70 5.00
N LEU A 127 -11.88 -8.08 6.05
CA LEU A 127 -12.28 -8.74 7.28
C LEU A 127 -13.78 -9.02 7.20
N VAL A 128 -14.14 -10.27 6.95
CA VAL A 128 -15.53 -10.72 6.79
C VAL A 128 -16.03 -11.29 8.11
N SER A 129 -17.14 -10.76 8.62
CA SER A 129 -17.81 -11.26 9.82
C SER A 129 -18.64 -12.51 9.52
N ALA A 130 -19.02 -13.25 10.58
CA ALA A 130 -19.79 -14.50 10.47
C ALA A 130 -21.15 -14.35 9.75
N ASN A 131 -21.72 -13.15 9.73
CA ASN A 131 -22.95 -12.84 8.97
C ASN A 131 -22.70 -12.56 7.47
N GLY A 132 -21.49 -12.80 6.96
CA GLY A 132 -21.09 -12.55 5.57
C GLY A 132 -20.79 -11.09 5.23
N GLY A 133 -21.05 -10.15 6.14
CA GLY A 133 -20.72 -8.73 5.94
C GLY A 133 -19.21 -8.47 6.03
N VAL A 134 -18.73 -7.45 5.32
CA VAL A 134 -17.35 -6.97 5.49
C VAL A 134 -17.36 -5.97 6.64
N GLY A 135 -16.59 -6.25 7.70
CA GLY A 135 -16.44 -5.42 8.90
C GLY A 135 -15.22 -4.50 8.89
N GLY A 136 -14.28 -4.73 7.97
CA GLY A 136 -13.09 -3.92 7.78
C GLY A 136 -12.42 -4.17 6.43
N ILE A 137 -11.83 -3.12 5.87
CA ILE A 137 -11.05 -3.14 4.63
C ILE A 137 -9.71 -2.50 4.94
N HIS A 138 -8.63 -3.23 4.70
CA HIS A 138 -7.28 -2.73 4.82
C HIS A 138 -6.64 -2.68 3.43
N LEU A 139 -5.91 -1.61 3.15
CA LEU A 139 -5.04 -1.50 1.99
C LEU A 139 -3.63 -1.24 2.49
N PHE A 140 -2.68 -1.98 1.93
CA PHE A 140 -1.26 -1.81 2.18
C PHE A 140 -0.55 -1.56 0.86
N VAL A 141 0.29 -0.53 0.82
CA VAL A 141 1.20 -0.27 -0.29
C VAL A 141 2.60 -0.06 0.26
N VAL A 142 3.54 -0.82 -0.24
CA VAL A 142 4.96 -0.76 0.16
C VAL A 142 5.83 -0.61 -1.08
N ARG A 143 7.03 -0.09 -0.88
CA ARG A 143 8.10 -0.13 -1.89
C ARG A 143 8.68 -1.54 -1.99
N ALA A 144 9.42 -1.81 -3.06
CA ALA A 144 10.08 -3.10 -3.28
C ALA A 144 11.04 -3.54 -2.14
N ASP A 145 11.54 -2.59 -1.34
CA ASP A 145 12.37 -2.85 -0.16
C ASP A 145 11.57 -3.18 1.12
N GLY A 146 10.24 -3.16 1.04
CA GLY A 146 9.32 -3.35 2.17
C GLY A 146 8.96 -2.06 2.92
N THR A 147 9.53 -0.91 2.57
CA THR A 147 9.22 0.36 3.22
C THR A 147 7.77 0.75 2.93
N ARG A 148 7.01 1.12 3.97
CA ARG A 148 5.63 1.61 3.80
C ARG A 148 5.61 2.83 2.87
N ALA A 149 4.81 2.76 1.81
CA ALA A 149 4.55 3.89 0.93
C ALA A 149 3.20 4.54 1.27
N PHE A 150 2.17 3.73 1.40
CA PHE A 150 0.81 4.17 1.70
C PHE A 150 0.04 3.04 2.39
N GLY A 151 -1.07 3.36 3.02
CA GLY A 151 -2.00 2.34 3.47
C GLY A 151 -3.21 2.97 4.14
N ARG A 152 -4.31 2.24 4.12
CA ARG A 152 -5.59 2.73 4.61
C ARG A 152 -6.35 1.65 5.35
N LEU A 153 -6.98 2.05 6.44
CA LEU A 153 -7.93 1.24 7.18
C LEU A 153 -9.30 1.88 7.00
N LEU A 154 -10.29 1.10 6.57
CA LEU A 154 -11.68 1.52 6.42
C LEU A 154 -12.57 0.55 7.19
N ASN A 155 -13.47 1.08 8.01
CA ASN A 155 -14.43 0.34 8.81
C ASN A 155 -15.62 1.25 9.16
N SER A 156 -16.51 0.81 10.04
CA SER A 156 -17.72 1.53 10.46
C SER A 156 -17.51 2.96 10.98
N HIS A 157 -16.28 3.36 11.34
CA HIS A 157 -15.97 4.74 11.73
C HIS A 157 -15.76 5.68 10.54
N HIS A 158 -15.57 5.16 9.34
CA HIS A 158 -15.24 5.91 8.13
C HIS A 158 -16.50 6.20 7.29
N LYS A 159 -16.61 7.42 6.75
CA LYS A 159 -17.81 7.87 6.01
C LYS A 159 -18.03 7.04 4.75
N GLU A 160 -16.96 6.75 4.01
CA GLU A 160 -16.98 5.97 2.78
C GLU A 160 -17.48 4.53 3.02
N PHE A 161 -17.07 3.94 4.14
CA PHE A 161 -17.52 2.61 4.52
C PHE A 161 -19.01 2.60 4.91
N LYS A 162 -19.43 3.57 5.75
CA LYS A 162 -20.83 3.70 6.17
C LYS A 162 -21.80 3.99 5.03
N ALA A 163 -21.33 4.62 3.95
CA ALA A 163 -22.16 4.91 2.78
C ALA A 163 -22.64 3.62 2.07
N VAL A 164 -21.88 2.52 2.18
CA VAL A 164 -22.16 1.27 1.46
C VAL A 164 -22.50 0.12 2.41
N TRP A 165 -21.88 0.06 3.60
CA TRP A 165 -21.96 -1.08 4.51
C TRP A 165 -21.72 -2.42 3.78
N PRO A 166 -20.53 -2.61 3.20
CA PRO A 166 -20.28 -3.66 2.21
C PRO A 166 -20.65 -5.06 2.72
N ARG A 167 -21.43 -5.78 1.90
CA ARG A 167 -21.92 -7.14 2.14
C ARG A 167 -21.29 -8.18 1.22
N SER A 168 -20.39 -7.75 0.35
CA SER A 168 -19.63 -8.61 -0.55
C SER A 168 -18.22 -8.04 -0.78
N ASN A 169 -17.33 -8.88 -1.29
CA ASN A 169 -15.99 -8.45 -1.71
C ASN A 169 -16.05 -7.38 -2.80
N GLU A 170 -16.97 -7.50 -3.75
CA GLU A 170 -17.18 -6.52 -4.80
C GLU A 170 -17.54 -5.14 -4.22
N GLN A 171 -18.48 -5.09 -3.27
CA GLN A 171 -18.84 -3.84 -2.60
C GLN A 171 -17.68 -3.29 -1.78
N ALA A 172 -16.89 -4.14 -1.14
CA ALA A 172 -15.69 -3.72 -0.42
C ALA A 172 -14.62 -3.15 -1.35
N ALA A 173 -14.39 -3.75 -2.51
CA ALA A 173 -13.49 -3.25 -3.55
C ALA A 173 -13.97 -1.89 -4.11
N ALA A 174 -15.29 -1.73 -4.28
CA ALA A 174 -15.89 -0.45 -4.66
C ALA A 174 -15.67 0.64 -3.59
N VAL A 175 -15.87 0.31 -2.31
CA VAL A 175 -15.57 1.22 -1.18
C VAL A 175 -14.10 1.63 -1.18
N LEU A 176 -13.19 0.66 -1.36
CA LEU A 176 -11.76 0.94 -1.41
C LEU A 176 -11.39 1.86 -2.60
N THR A 177 -11.96 1.61 -3.77
CA THR A 177 -11.75 2.43 -4.97
C THR A 177 -12.24 3.85 -4.79
N ALA A 178 -13.43 4.03 -4.20
CA ALA A 178 -13.97 5.35 -3.89
C ALA A 178 -13.09 6.07 -2.85
N ALA A 179 -12.63 5.35 -1.82
CA ALA A 179 -11.73 5.89 -0.81
C ALA A 179 -10.40 6.32 -1.44
N LEU A 180 -9.79 5.51 -2.31
CA LEU A 180 -8.60 5.89 -3.07
C LEU A 180 -8.88 7.19 -3.83
N ARG A 181 -9.87 7.22 -4.72
CA ARG A 181 -10.21 8.43 -5.49
C ARG A 181 -10.34 9.69 -4.62
N ASN A 182 -11.05 9.59 -3.49
CA ASN A 182 -11.27 10.74 -2.59
C ASN A 182 -10.02 11.13 -1.79
N GLY A 183 -9.19 10.16 -1.41
CA GLY A 183 -7.93 10.40 -0.70
C GLY A 183 -6.82 10.90 -1.62
N LEU A 184 -6.93 10.63 -2.92
CA LEU A 184 -6.01 11.08 -3.97
C LEU A 184 -6.35 12.47 -4.52
N GLN A 185 -7.51 13.04 -4.16
CA GLN A 185 -8.00 14.35 -4.62
C GLN A 185 -7.86 15.46 -3.57
N ARG A 186 -7.31 15.17 -2.39
CA ARG A 186 -7.06 16.12 -1.30
C ARG A 186 -5.59 16.46 -1.22
#